data_AF-A0A3C1KPP6-F1
#
_entry.id   AF-A0A3C1KPP6-F1
#
_cell.length_a   1.000
_cell.length_b   1.000
_cell.length_c   1.000
_cell.angle_alpha   90.00
_cell.angle_beta   90.00
_cell.angle_gamma   90.00
#
_symmetry.space_group_name_H-M   'P 1'
#
loop_
_entity.id
_entity.type
_entity.pdbx_description
1 polymer ?
#
loop_
_entity_poly.entity_id
_entity_poly.type
_entity_poly.pdbx_seq_one_letter_code
_entity_poly.pdbx_strand_id
1 'polypeptide(L)'
;MIQKFCLTLLMLVLTSAASAQQSERFGPYELHYSVVNTTFLDPRVAASYGITRGKNRAILNLAVREHVGDGTEARAMMIQGYTRDLITGEPLEFLEVRESGAIYYIAEFGFINEEWRFFEIDFRPDGADTTYRFEHRHQLYVN
;
A
#
# COMPACT_ATOMS: atom_id res chain seq x y z
N MET A 1 -46.25 -42.39 -2.58
CA MET A 1 -45.57 -42.44 -1.27
C MET A 1 -44.33 -41.56 -1.36
N ILE A 2 -44.27 -40.50 -0.53
CA ILE A 2 -43.06 -39.81 -0.02
C ILE A 2 -42.27 -39.06 -1.12
N GLN A 3 -42.54 -37.80 -1.45
CA GLN A 3 -42.42 -36.57 -0.63
C GLN A 3 -41.10 -36.49 0.14
N LYS A 4 -40.18 -35.67 -0.37
CA LYS A 4 -39.18 -34.83 0.32
C LYS A 4 -37.99 -34.65 -0.64
N PHE A 5 -37.32 -33.53 -0.77
CA PHE A 5 -37.44 -32.16 -0.29
C PHE A 5 -36.14 -31.56 -0.85
N CYS A 6 -36.24 -30.42 -1.53
CA CYS A 6 -35.24 -29.36 -1.43
C CYS A 6 -33.76 -29.79 -1.41
N LEU A 7 -33.08 -29.77 -2.56
CA LEU A 7 -31.66 -29.38 -2.54
C LEU A 7 -31.31 -28.61 -3.81
N THR A 8 -31.93 -27.44 -3.93
CA THR A 8 -31.40 -26.32 -4.70
C THR A 8 -30.04 -25.96 -4.08
N LEU A 9 -28.96 -26.59 -4.52
CA LEU A 9 -27.61 -26.16 -4.15
C LEU A 9 -27.26 -24.96 -5.04
N LEU A 10 -27.83 -23.81 -4.70
CA LEU A 10 -27.37 -22.51 -5.16
C LEU A 10 -25.97 -22.32 -4.57
N MET A 11 -24.95 -22.72 -5.33
CA MET A 11 -23.56 -22.48 -5.01
C MET A 11 -23.29 -20.98 -5.22
N LEU A 12 -23.68 -20.19 -4.22
CA LEU A 12 -23.38 -18.77 -4.16
C LEU A 12 -21.87 -18.65 -3.93
N VAL A 13 -21.12 -18.56 -5.01
CA VAL A 13 -19.73 -18.10 -4.96
C VAL A 13 -19.81 -16.64 -4.54
N LEU A 14 -19.75 -16.40 -3.22
CA LEU A 14 -19.32 -15.11 -2.71
C LEU A 14 -17.86 -14.98 -3.11
N THR A 15 -17.62 -14.45 -4.31
CA THR A 15 -16.33 -13.85 -4.63
C THR A 15 -16.20 -12.65 -3.69
N SER A 16 -15.54 -12.86 -2.55
CA SER A 16 -15.11 -11.77 -1.71
C SER A 16 -14.28 -10.84 -2.59
N ALA A 17 -14.75 -9.61 -2.79
CA ALA A 17 -13.98 -8.58 -3.45
C ALA A 17 -12.69 -8.40 -2.65
N ALA A 18 -11.61 -9.01 -3.12
CA ALA A 18 -10.29 -8.86 -2.54
C ALA A 18 -9.84 -7.43 -2.84
N SER A 19 -10.14 -6.50 -1.93
CA SER A 19 -9.67 -5.12 -2.00
C SER A 19 -8.18 -5.10 -1.62
N ALA A 20 -7.32 -5.51 -2.55
CA ALA A 20 -5.88 -5.67 -2.33
C ALA A 20 -5.09 -4.35 -2.41
N GLN A 21 -5.74 -3.25 -2.77
CA GLN A 21 -5.14 -1.91 -2.78
C GLN A 21 -6.03 -0.98 -1.94
N GLN A 22 -5.44 -0.29 -0.97
CA GLN A 22 -6.13 0.68 -0.13
C GLN A 22 -5.84 2.10 -0.61
N SER A 23 -6.78 3.01 -0.43
CA SER A 23 -6.60 4.42 -0.75
C SER A 23 -7.35 5.32 0.20
N GLU A 24 -6.88 6.57 0.31
CA GLU A 24 -7.51 7.63 1.09
C GLU A 24 -7.55 8.93 0.28
N ARG A 25 -8.64 9.69 0.42
CA ARG A 25 -8.85 10.94 -0.33
C ARG A 25 -8.44 12.18 0.47
N PHE A 26 -7.76 13.08 -0.21
CA PHE A 26 -7.26 14.35 0.30
C PHE A 26 -7.62 15.48 -0.67
N GLY A 27 -8.85 16.01 -0.55
CA GLY A 27 -9.37 16.96 -1.53
C GLY A 27 -9.50 16.34 -2.92
N PRO A 28 -8.86 16.91 -3.98
CA PRO A 28 -8.87 16.31 -5.32
C PRO A 28 -7.92 15.12 -5.45
N TYR A 29 -7.05 14.90 -4.46
CA TYR A 29 -6.05 13.85 -4.50
C TYR A 29 -6.54 12.55 -3.85
N GLU A 30 -6.06 11.43 -4.35
CA GLU A 30 -6.25 10.10 -3.78
C GLU A 30 -4.87 9.45 -3.62
N LEU A 31 -4.50 9.18 -2.37
CA LEU A 31 -3.28 8.49 -2.02
C LEU A 31 -3.58 6.99 -1.97
N HIS A 32 -3.02 6.24 -2.91
CA HIS A 32 -2.99 4.78 -2.86
C HIS A 32 -1.79 4.33 -2.04
N TYR A 33 -2.01 3.31 -1.20
CA TYR A 33 -0.97 2.75 -0.36
C TYR A 33 -1.05 1.23 -0.27
N SER A 34 0.10 0.60 -0.06
CA SER A 34 0.18 -0.81 0.28
C SER A 34 1.40 -1.11 1.15
N VAL A 35 1.25 -2.09 2.04
CA VAL A 35 2.34 -2.63 2.87
C VAL A 35 2.50 -4.10 2.52
N VAL A 36 3.68 -4.49 2.03
CA VAL A 36 3.89 -5.82 1.44
C VAL A 36 5.22 -6.41 1.90
N ASN A 37 5.21 -7.69 2.28
CA ASN A 37 6.44 -8.43 2.56
C ASN A 37 7.25 -8.58 1.26
N THR A 38 8.54 -8.23 1.29
CA THR A 38 9.43 -8.26 0.11
C THR A 38 9.58 -9.64 -0.51
N THR A 39 9.30 -10.72 0.25
CA THR A 39 9.28 -12.09 -0.28
C THR A 39 8.25 -12.30 -1.39
N PHE A 40 7.15 -11.52 -1.41
CA PHE A 40 6.12 -11.57 -2.44
C PHE A 40 6.52 -10.90 -3.76
N LEU A 41 7.56 -10.07 -3.77
CA LEU A 41 8.04 -9.47 -5.00
C LEU A 41 8.72 -10.53 -5.89
N ASP A 42 8.46 -10.46 -7.21
CA ASP A 42 9.25 -11.22 -8.18
C ASP A 42 10.73 -10.82 -8.01
N PRO A 43 11.68 -11.80 -7.99
CA PRO A 43 13.09 -11.50 -7.81
C PRO A 43 13.64 -10.43 -8.76
N ARG A 44 13.14 -10.37 -9.99
CA ARG A 44 13.57 -9.40 -11.00
C ARG A 44 13.06 -7.99 -10.70
N VAL A 45 11.83 -7.88 -10.18
CA VAL A 45 11.23 -6.60 -9.76
C VAL A 45 11.94 -6.05 -8.54
N ALA A 46 12.24 -6.91 -7.56
CA ALA A 46 13.02 -6.48 -6.41
C ALA A 46 14.42 -6.01 -6.85
N ALA A 47 15.09 -6.75 -7.73
CA ALA A 47 16.40 -6.37 -8.26
C ALA A 47 16.36 -5.07 -9.08
N SER A 48 15.33 -4.83 -9.90
CA SER A 48 15.22 -3.60 -10.70
C SER A 48 15.07 -2.34 -9.84
N TYR A 49 14.47 -2.48 -8.65
CA TYR A 49 14.28 -1.39 -7.70
C TYR A 49 15.30 -1.39 -6.55
N GLY A 50 16.30 -2.28 -6.57
CA GLY A 50 17.29 -2.39 -5.50
C GLY A 50 16.74 -2.90 -4.17
N ILE A 51 15.54 -3.48 -4.16
CA ILE A 51 14.84 -3.94 -2.96
C ILE A 51 15.43 -5.25 -2.47
N THR A 52 15.81 -5.30 -1.19
CA THR A 52 16.34 -6.51 -0.57
C THR A 52 15.20 -7.42 -0.13
N ARG A 53 15.08 -8.59 -0.77
CA ARG A 53 14.09 -9.61 -0.37
C ARG A 53 14.51 -10.32 0.92
N GLY A 54 13.59 -10.46 1.85
CA GLY A 54 13.81 -11.18 3.12
C GLY A 54 12.53 -11.40 3.90
N LYS A 55 12.50 -12.47 4.71
CA LYS A 55 11.30 -12.88 5.48
C LYS A 55 10.82 -11.82 6.48
N ASN A 56 11.75 -11.03 6.98
CA ASN A 56 11.58 -9.96 7.95
C ASN A 56 11.74 -8.56 7.32
N ARG A 57 11.49 -8.43 6.01
CA ARG A 57 11.57 -7.17 5.27
C ARG A 57 10.26 -6.89 4.56
N ALA A 58 9.78 -5.66 4.67
CA ALA A 58 8.59 -5.19 4.00
C ALA A 58 8.86 -3.86 3.29
N ILE A 59 7.95 -3.51 2.38
CA ILE A 59 7.90 -2.20 1.74
C ILE A 59 6.59 -1.51 2.07
N LEU A 60 6.66 -0.19 2.23
CA LEU A 60 5.53 0.72 2.07
C LEU A 60 5.60 1.29 0.66
N ASN A 61 4.54 1.12 -0.13
CA ASN A 61 4.42 1.72 -1.45
C ASN A 61 3.31 2.79 -1.41
N LEU A 62 3.60 3.98 -1.93
CA LEU A 62 2.68 5.12 -1.99
C LEU A 62 2.62 5.68 -3.42
N ALA A 63 1.42 6.01 -3.88
CA ALA A 63 1.22 6.70 -5.15
C ALA A 63 0.04 7.67 -5.03
N VAL A 64 0.19 8.90 -5.49
CA VAL A 64 -0.90 9.87 -5.49
C VAL A 64 -1.45 10.04 -6.90
N ARG A 65 -2.78 10.11 -6.99
CA ARG A 65 -3.51 10.47 -8.19
C ARG A 65 -4.37 11.69 -7.93
N GLU A 66 -4.50 12.59 -8.89
CA GLU A 66 -5.43 13.70 -8.84
C GLU A 66 -6.67 13.37 -9.69
N HIS A 67 -7.86 13.71 -9.18
CA HIS A 67 -9.09 13.64 -9.93
C HIS A 67 -9.21 14.86 -10.83
N VAL A 68 -9.25 14.63 -12.15
CA VAL A 68 -9.37 15.67 -13.17
C VAL A 68 -10.50 15.32 -14.13
N GLY A 69 -11.56 16.13 -14.13
CA GLY A 69 -12.80 15.83 -14.87
C GLY A 69 -13.39 14.48 -14.45
N ASP A 70 -13.63 13.61 -15.43
CA ASP A 70 -14.16 12.25 -15.21
C ASP A 70 -13.06 11.19 -14.98
N GLY A 71 -11.80 11.60 -14.91
CA GLY A 71 -10.63 10.72 -14.84
C GLY A 71 -9.71 10.99 -13.65
N THR A 72 -8.57 10.28 -13.65
CA THR A 72 -7.49 10.52 -12.69
C THR A 72 -6.14 10.56 -13.39
N GLU A 73 -5.22 11.38 -12.88
CA GLU A 73 -3.85 11.53 -13.36
C GLU A 73 -2.86 11.24 -12.25
N ALA A 74 -1.74 10.58 -12.55
CA ALA A 74 -0.66 10.41 -11.57
C ALA A 74 0.03 11.76 -11.32
N ARG A 75 0.32 12.06 -10.05
CA ARG A 75 1.11 13.24 -9.66
C ARG A 75 2.38 12.80 -8.95
N ALA A 76 3.48 13.50 -9.22
CA ALA A 76 4.65 13.43 -8.36
C ALA A 76 4.31 14.07 -7.00
N MET A 77 5.10 13.81 -5.97
CA MET A 77 4.93 14.47 -4.67
C MET A 77 6.25 14.69 -3.97
N MET A 78 6.33 15.78 -3.21
CA MET A 78 7.29 15.85 -2.10
C MET A 78 6.77 14.95 -0.99
N ILE A 79 7.63 14.11 -0.43
CA ILE A 79 7.25 13.18 0.62
C ILE A 79 8.34 13.10 1.70
N GLN A 80 7.89 13.06 2.94
CA GLN A 80 8.68 12.67 4.10
C GLN A 80 7.83 11.74 4.96
N GLY A 81 8.48 10.84 5.69
CA GLY A 81 7.75 9.87 6.48
C GLY A 81 8.55 9.39 7.67
N TYR A 82 7.83 8.96 8.68
CA TYR A 82 8.37 8.33 9.86
C TYR A 82 7.58 7.04 10.13
N THR A 83 8.27 6.03 10.64
CA THR A 83 7.63 4.79 11.02
C THR A 83 8.09 4.36 12.41
N ARG A 84 7.23 3.67 13.15
CA ARG A 84 7.56 3.13 14.47
C ARG A 84 6.87 1.81 14.72
N ASP A 85 7.54 0.96 15.49
CA ASP A 85 6.92 -0.15 16.21
C ASP A 85 6.59 0.32 17.65
N LEU A 86 6.40 -0.61 18.58
CA LEU A 86 6.09 -0.30 19.99
C LEU A 86 7.33 0.06 20.84
N ILE A 87 8.53 -0.09 20.30
CA ILE A 87 9.84 0.02 20.96
C ILE A 87 10.67 1.14 20.33
N THR A 88 10.77 1.19 19.01
CA THR A 88 11.64 2.09 18.25
C THR A 88 10.91 2.76 17.09
N GLY A 89 11.48 3.84 16.58
CA GLY A 89 11.04 4.44 15.32
C GLY A 89 12.21 5.04 14.55
N GLU A 90 11.99 5.22 13.27
CA GLU A 90 12.98 5.65 12.30
C GLU A 90 12.32 6.43 11.15
N PRO A 91 13.05 7.38 10.51
CA PRO A 91 12.58 7.98 9.27
C PRO A 91 12.48 6.93 8.16
N LEU A 92 11.56 7.15 7.21
CA LEU A 92 11.45 6.35 6.00
C LEU A 92 12.24 6.99 4.87
N GLU A 93 13.10 6.20 4.24
CA GLU A 93 13.82 6.58 3.03
C GLU A 93 13.02 6.13 1.80
N PHE A 94 12.59 7.10 0.98
CA PHE A 94 11.74 6.83 -0.18
C PHE A 94 12.55 6.80 -1.48
N LEU A 95 12.40 5.71 -2.24
CA LEU A 95 12.81 5.61 -3.63
C LEU A 95 11.63 6.00 -4.54
N GLU A 96 11.84 6.99 -5.41
CA GLU A 96 10.89 7.32 -6.47
C GLU A 96 11.08 6.38 -7.68
N VAL A 97 10.00 5.75 -8.12
CA VAL A 97 9.97 4.84 -9.27
C VAL A 97 8.92 5.32 -10.27
N ARG A 98 9.28 5.38 -11.54
CA ARG A 98 8.38 5.79 -12.64
C ARG A 98 8.24 4.65 -13.64
N GLU A 99 7.03 4.13 -13.79
CA GLU A 99 6.77 3.00 -14.69
C GLU A 99 5.38 3.15 -15.32
N SER A 100 5.30 3.01 -16.65
CA SER A 100 4.02 2.97 -17.40
C SER A 100 3.05 4.11 -17.08
N GLY A 101 3.56 5.31 -16.78
CA GLY A 101 2.75 6.49 -16.43
C GLY A 101 2.29 6.55 -14.96
N ALA A 102 2.73 5.62 -14.11
CA ALA A 102 2.58 5.68 -12.67
C ALA A 102 3.87 6.18 -12.00
N ILE A 103 3.71 6.81 -10.82
CA ILE A 103 4.81 7.30 -9.98
C ILE A 103 4.61 6.71 -8.59
N TYR A 104 5.59 5.94 -8.12
CA TYR A 104 5.58 5.25 -6.83
C TYR A 104 6.67 5.80 -5.94
N TYR A 105 6.40 5.85 -4.64
CA TYR A 105 7.37 6.14 -3.60
C TYR A 105 7.43 4.93 -2.69
N ILE A 106 8.56 4.22 -2.73
CA ILE A 106 8.76 2.94 -2.07
C ILE A 106 9.76 3.13 -0.93
N ALA A 107 9.38 2.76 0.28
CA ALA A 107 10.29 2.72 1.44
C ALA A 107 10.41 1.29 1.97
N GLU A 108 11.64 0.82 2.13
CA GLU A 108 11.95 -0.47 2.76
C GLU A 108 12.11 -0.34 4.27
N PHE A 109 11.65 -1.33 5.02
CA PHE A 109 11.90 -1.43 6.45
C PHE A 109 11.96 -2.89 6.93
N GLY A 110 12.71 -3.14 7.99
CA GLY A 110 12.77 -4.44 8.67
C GLY A 110 11.70 -4.54 9.76
N PHE A 111 11.18 -5.73 10.05
CA PHE A 111 10.13 -5.94 11.06
C PHE A 111 10.27 -7.28 11.79
N ILE A 112 9.57 -7.48 12.91
CA ILE A 112 9.46 -8.77 13.62
C ILE A 112 8.07 -9.41 13.47
N ASN A 113 7.95 -10.72 13.73
CA ASN A 113 6.67 -11.40 13.60
C ASN A 113 5.60 -10.81 14.54
N GLU A 114 4.37 -10.67 14.04
CA GLU A 114 3.20 -10.15 14.76
C GLU A 114 3.37 -8.70 15.25
N GLU A 115 4.23 -7.93 14.59
CA GLU A 115 4.50 -6.53 14.92
C GLU A 115 3.39 -5.60 14.38
N TRP A 116 2.95 -4.67 15.23
CA TRP A 116 2.18 -3.50 14.78
C TRP A 116 3.14 -2.39 14.35
N ARG A 117 3.06 -2.02 13.07
CA ARG A 117 3.79 -0.89 12.50
C ARG A 117 2.85 0.31 12.33
N PHE A 118 3.34 1.48 12.73
CA PHE A 118 2.64 2.76 12.56
C PHE A 118 3.42 3.62 11.56
N PHE A 119 2.71 4.24 10.64
CA PHE A 119 3.23 5.09 9.60
C PHE A 119 2.63 6.49 9.73
N GLU A 120 3.48 7.50 9.65
CA GLU A 120 3.10 8.91 9.60
C GLU A 120 3.79 9.55 8.41
N ILE A 121 3.01 9.92 7.40
CA ILE A 121 3.49 10.40 6.11
C ILE A 121 2.99 11.81 5.88
N ASP A 122 3.90 12.74 5.66
CA ASP A 122 3.58 14.07 5.15
C ASP A 122 3.91 14.11 3.67
N PHE A 123 2.91 14.41 2.84
CA PHE A 123 3.09 14.47 1.40
C PHE A 123 2.43 15.70 0.79
N ARG A 124 3.03 16.22 -0.27
CA ARG A 124 2.51 17.34 -1.05
C ARG A 124 2.59 17.01 -2.54
N PRO A 125 1.44 16.71 -3.18
CA PRO A 125 1.38 16.50 -4.62
C PRO A 125 1.91 17.71 -5.38
N ASP A 126 2.54 17.47 -6.52
CA ASP A 126 3.01 18.53 -7.41
C ASP A 126 1.82 19.38 -7.90
N GLY A 127 1.96 20.70 -7.84
CA GLY A 127 0.88 21.66 -8.06
C GLY A 127 -0.04 21.93 -6.85
N ALA A 128 0.12 21.22 -5.73
CA ALA A 128 -0.59 21.53 -4.48
C ALA A 128 0.20 22.52 -3.61
N ASP A 129 -0.50 23.48 -3.02
CA ASP A 129 0.09 24.39 -2.01
C ASP A 129 0.05 23.79 -0.59
N THR A 130 -0.80 22.79 -0.37
CA THR A 130 -1.06 22.18 0.94
C THR A 130 -0.30 20.86 1.09
N THR A 131 0.37 20.69 2.23
CA THR A 131 0.89 19.38 2.67
C THR A 131 -0.21 18.63 3.42
N TYR A 132 -0.43 17.38 3.04
CA TYR A 132 -1.39 16.47 3.68
C TYR A 132 -0.65 15.49 4.59
N ARG A 133 -1.33 15.09 5.67
CA ARG A 133 -0.87 14.06 6.61
C ARG A 133 -1.68 12.78 6.40
N PHE A 134 -1.00 11.68 6.18
CA PHE A 134 -1.56 10.33 6.13
C PHE A 134 -1.00 9.50 7.29
N GLU A 135 -1.89 8.81 8.01
CA GLU A 135 -1.52 7.94 9.13
C GLU A 135 -2.11 6.55 8.93
N HIS A 136 -1.27 5.53 9.10
CA HIS A 136 -1.70 4.15 8.90
C HIS A 136 -1.08 3.22 9.94
N ARG A 137 -1.83 2.19 10.32
CA ARG A 137 -1.34 1.11 11.17
C ARG A 137 -1.55 -0.22 10.47
N HIS A 138 -0.49 -1.03 10.40
CA HIS A 138 -0.49 -2.33 9.75
C HIS A 138 0.11 -3.39 10.68
N GLN A 139 -0.44 -4.62 10.67
CA GLN A 139 0.14 -5.75 11.41
C GLN A 139 0.93 -6.63 10.44
N LEU A 140 2.19 -6.91 10.78
CA LEU A 140 3.11 -7.64 9.93
C LEU A 140 3.32 -9.07 10.43
N TYR A 141 3.49 -9.98 9.48
CA TYR A 141 3.73 -11.39 9.73
C TYR A 141 4.93 -11.86 8.92
N VAL A 142 5.76 -12.70 9.54
CA VAL A 142 6.88 -13.34 8.84
C VAL A 142 6.34 -14.47 7.97
N ASN A 143 6.70 -14.46 6.69
CA ASN A 143 6.34 -15.50 5.72
C ASN A 143 7.42 -16.58 5.58
#